data_AF-A0A1A7W5Z3-F1
#
_entry.id   AF-A0A1A7W5Z3-F1
#
_cell.length_a   1.000
_cell.length_b   1.000
_cell.length_c   1.000
_cell.angle_alpha   90.00
_cell.angle_beta   90.00
_cell.angle_gamma   90.00
#
_symmetry.space_group_name_H-M   'P 1'
#
loop_
_entity.id
_entity.type
_entity.pdbx_description
1 polymer ?
#
loop_
_entity_poly.entity_id
_entity_poly.type
_entity_poly.pdbx_seq_one_letter_code
_entity_poly.pdbx_strand_id
1 'polypeptide(L)' 'STPVPGPYYVIGLKAKLSTTLSLDTITKLLREELIRQGLPSNISVRLVRSSSSSSLQVTTAVP' A
#
# COMPACT_ATOMS: atom_id res chain seq x y z
N SER A 1 -8.69 21.24 -18.65
CA SER A 1 -9.16 20.27 -17.65
C SER A 1 -8.07 20.00 -16.65
N THR A 2 -8.26 20.42 -15.40
CA THR A 2 -7.41 19.98 -14.29
C THR A 2 -7.78 18.54 -13.94
N PRO A 3 -6.82 17.60 -13.83
CA PRO A 3 -7.13 16.25 -13.38
C PRO A 3 -7.69 16.36 -11.97
N VAL A 4 -8.87 15.77 -11.74
CA VAL A 4 -9.45 15.70 -10.39
C VAL A 4 -8.44 14.92 -9.54
N PRO A 5 -7.83 15.51 -8.50
CA PRO A 5 -6.92 14.78 -7.65
C PRO A 5 -7.75 13.70 -6.95
N GLY A 6 -7.64 12.46 -7.44
CA GLY A 6 -8.29 11.32 -6.82
C GLY A 6 -7.88 11.21 -5.35
N PRO A 7 -8.72 10.63 -4.48
CA PRO A 7 -8.39 10.55 -3.06
C PRO A 7 -7.18 9.62 -2.87
N TYR A 8 -6.01 10.23 -2.70
CA TYR A 8 -4.80 9.54 -2.28
C TYR A 8 -4.97 9.11 -0.81
N TYR A 9 -5.47 7.90 -0.59
CA TYR A 9 -5.60 7.35 0.76
C TYR A 9 -4.26 6.82 1.27
N VAL A 10 -3.66 7.52 2.25
CA VAL A 10 -2.46 7.05 2.93
C VAL A 10 -2.87 6.16 4.11
N ILE A 11 -2.63 4.85 4.00
CA ILE A 11 -2.87 3.90 5.09
C ILE A 11 -1.58 3.73 5.90
N GLY A 12 -1.52 4.36 7.08
CA GLY A 12 -0.40 4.20 8.00
C GLY A 12 -0.47 2.88 8.77
N LEU A 13 0.31 1.87 8.34
CA LEU A 13 0.48 0.63 9.09
C LEU A 13 1.76 0.68 9.94
N LYS A 14 1.61 0.62 11.27
CA LYS A 14 2.72 0.39 12.20
C LYS A 14 2.76 -1.08 12.60
N ALA A 15 3.57 -1.86 11.90
CA ALA A 15 3.71 -3.30 12.14
C ALA A 15 5.19 -3.72 12.18
N LYS A 16 5.52 -4.69 13.04
CA LYS A 16 6.81 -5.41 13.03
C LYS A 16 6.59 -6.75 12.35
N LEU A 17 7.22 -6.95 11.19
CA LEU A 17 7.18 -8.20 10.44
C LEU A 17 8.50 -8.93 10.61
N SER A 18 8.45 -10.16 11.12
CA SER A 18 9.58 -11.09 11.14
C SER A 18 9.26 -12.21 10.17
N THR A 19 9.86 -12.18 8.99
CA THR A 19 9.56 -13.14 7.91
C THR A 19 10.79 -13.35 7.03
N THR A 20 10.86 -14.52 6.38
CA THR A 20 11.85 -14.86 5.35
C THR A 20 11.38 -14.45 3.95
N LEU A 21 10.14 -13.96 3.82
CA LEU A 21 9.57 -13.54 2.55
C LEU A 21 10.26 -12.26 2.02
N SER A 22 10.35 -12.15 0.69
CA SER A 22 10.84 -10.94 0.04
C SER A 22 9.88 -9.77 0.22
N LEU A 23 10.41 -8.54 0.15
CA LEU A 23 9.60 -7.32 0.20
C LEU A 23 8.54 -7.27 -0.90
N ASP A 24 8.85 -7.76 -2.11
CA ASP A 24 7.89 -7.83 -3.22
C ASP A 24 6.73 -8.77 -2.90
N THR A 25 7.02 -9.92 -2.30
CA THR A 25 6.01 -10.90 -1.88
C THR A 25 5.11 -10.30 -0.81
N ILE A 26 5.69 -9.63 0.19
CA ILE A 26 4.94 -8.94 1.25
C ILE A 26 4.04 -7.86 0.66
N THR A 27 4.56 -7.04 -0.26
CA THR A 27 3.80 -5.98 -0.94
C THR A 27 2.61 -6.54 -1.70
N LYS A 28 2.81 -7.65 -2.43
CA LYS A 28 1.74 -8.33 -3.16
C LYS A 28 0.65 -8.86 -2.23
N LEU A 29 1.03 -9.55 -1.15
CA LEU A 29 0.08 -10.10 -0.17
C LEU A 29 -0.75 -9.00 0.50
N LEU A 30 -0.11 -7.88 0.86
CA LEU A 30 -0.79 -6.74 1.45
C LEU A 30 -1.77 -6.10 0.46
N ARG A 31 -1.38 -5.95 -0.81
CA ARG A 31 -2.27 -5.45 -1.86
C ARG A 31 -3.51 -6.33 -2.01
N GLU A 32 -3.32 -7.64 -2.12
CA GLU A 32 -4.42 -8.59 -2.26
C GLU A 32 -5.36 -8.56 -1.05
N GLU A 33 -4.82 -8.46 0.16
CA GLU A 33 -5.62 -8.37 1.37
C GLU A 33 -6.43 -7.07 1.42
N LEU A 34 -5.82 -5.92 1.10
CA LEU A 34 -6.55 -4.66 1.05
C LEU A 34 -7.71 -4.70 0.05
N ILE A 35 -7.52 -5.35 -1.10
CA ILE A 35 -8.59 -5.56 -2.08
C ILE A 35 -9.69 -6.47 -1.51
N ARG A 36 -9.32 -7.57 -0.83
CA ARG A 36 -10.29 -8.44 -0.13
C ARG A 36 -11.08 -7.69 0.94
N GLN A 37 -10.46 -6.71 1.59
CA GLN A 37 -11.09 -5.83 2.58
C GLN A 37 -11.92 -4.69 1.96
N GLY A 38 -12.05 -4.64 0.63
CA GLY A 38 -12.94 -3.72 -0.07
C GLY A 38 -12.26 -2.55 -0.77
N LEU A 39 -10.92 -2.50 -0.82
CA LEU A 39 -10.25 -1.51 -1.65
C LEU A 39 -10.38 -1.84 -3.15
N PRO A 40 -10.46 -0.81 -4.01
CA PRO A 40 -10.42 -0.99 -5.46
C PRO A 40 -9.15 -1.72 -5.94
N SER A 41 -9.25 -2.49 -7.02
CA SER A 41 -8.10 -3.26 -7.57
C SER A 41 -7.00 -2.38 -8.17
N ASN A 42 -7.33 -1.14 -8.53
CA ASN A 42 -6.44 -0.13 -9.10
C ASN A 42 -5.55 0.56 -8.05
N ILE A 43 -5.25 -0.10 -6.93
CA ILE A 43 -4.32 0.39 -5.90
C ILE A 43 -2.87 -0.06 -6.19
N SER A 44 -1.91 0.76 -5.84
CA SER A 44 -0.47 0.50 -5.79
C SER A 44 -0.08 0.50 -4.32
N VAL A 45 0.81 -0.38 -3.89
CA VAL A 45 1.24 -0.49 -2.50
C VAL A 45 2.76 -0.37 -2.48
N ARG A 46 3.30 0.45 -1.59
CA ARG A 46 4.73 0.69 -1.43
C ARG A 46 5.10 0.61 0.04
N LEU A 47 5.98 -0.32 0.40
CA LEU A 47 6.63 -0.27 1.70
C LEU A 47 7.68 0.84 1.71
N VAL A 48 7.49 1.82 2.58
CA VAL A 48 8.46 2.87 2.88
C VAL A 48 9.21 2.45 4.13
N ARG A 49 10.44 1.98 3.94
CA ARG A 49 11.37 1.81 5.06
C ARG A 49 11.89 3.20 5.43
N SER A 50 11.37 3.80 6.50
CA SER A 50 11.99 4.97 7.10
C SER A 50 13.09 4.51 8.07
N SER A 51 14.16 5.30 8.19
CA SER A 51 15.33 5.02 9.02
C SER A 51 15.00 4.84 10.52
N SER A 52 13.77 5.16 10.93
CA SER A 52 13.23 4.99 12.29
C SER A 52 11.92 4.18 12.36
N SER A 53 11.27 3.84 11.23
CA SER A 53 10.02 3.06 11.20
C SER A 53 9.62 2.60 9.78
N SER A 54 9.08 1.39 9.64
CA SER A 54 8.50 0.92 8.38
C SER A 54 7.05 1.41 8.27
N SER A 55 6.68 2.09 7.18
CA SER A 55 5.30 2.46 6.84
C SER A 55 4.92 1.93 5.47
N LEU A 56 3.62 1.82 5.19
CA LEU A 56 3.09 1.47 3.87
C LEU A 56 2.40 2.68 3.25
N GLN A 57 2.60 2.89 1.96
CA GLN A 57 1.91 3.89 1.16
C GLN A 57 1.06 3.16 0.12
N VAL A 58 -0.19 3.58 -0.07
CA VAL A 58 -1.09 3.00 -1.06
C VAL A 58 -1.56 4.11 -2.00
N THR A 59 -1.53 3.88 -3.32
CA THR A 59 -1.88 4.88 -4.35
C THR A 59 -2.87 4.28 -5.35
N THR A 60 -4.05 4.87 -5.54
CA THR A 60 -5.01 4.36 -6.53
C THR A 60 -4.92 5.13 -7.85
N ALA A 61 -5.19 4.45 -8.98
CA ALA A 61 -5.31 5.09 -10.29
C ALA A 61 -6.79 5.14 -10.68
N VAL A 62 -7.42 6.32 -10.63
CA VAL A 62 -8.84 6.54 -11.02
C VAL A 62 -9.07 6.06 -12.47
N PRO A 63 -10.22 5.42 -12.80
CA PRO A 63 -10.57 5.07 -14.17
C PRO A 63 -10.59 6.27 -15.13
#